data_AF-A0A6L3VFN8-F1
#
_entry.id   AF-A0A6L3VFN8-F1
#
_cell.length_a   1.000
_cell.length_b   1.000
_cell.length_c   1.000
_cell.angle_alpha   90.00
_cell.angle_beta   90.00
_cell.angle_gamma   90.00
#
_symmetry.space_group_name_H-M   'P 1'
#
loop_
_entity.id
_entity.type
_entity.pdbx_description
1 polymer ?
#
loop_
_entity_poly.entity_id
_entity_poly.type
_entity_poly.pdbx_seq_one_letter_code
_entity_poly.pdbx_strand_id
1 'polypeptide(L)' 'MDRKLIFKMIQTCLKQYNESVSMNSVEFEEMYEKINLQKHEDKESDLHDIVNDVVYGYITDSPYF' A
#
# COMPACT_ATOMS: atom_id res chain seq x y z
N MET A 1 -2.03 -11.05 5.97
CA MET A 1 -1.35 -11.42 4.70
C MET A 1 0.17 -11.45 4.92
N ASP A 2 0.96 -11.99 3.99
CA ASP A 2 2.42 -11.93 4.08
C ASP A 2 2.95 -10.50 4.00
N ARG A 3 3.44 -9.98 5.13
CA ARG A 3 3.98 -8.60 5.25
C ARG A 3 5.09 -8.31 4.23
N LYS A 4 5.95 -9.30 3.96
CA LYS A 4 7.01 -9.19 2.93
C LYS A 4 6.48 -9.06 1.51
N LEU A 5 5.38 -9.74 1.18
CA LEU A 5 4.78 -9.69 -0.15
C LEU A 5 4.21 -8.30 -0.40
N ILE A 6 3.41 -7.80 0.54
CA ILE A 6 2.82 -6.46 0.51
C ILE A 6 3.90 -5.39 0.43
N PHE A 7 4.95 -5.48 1.25
CA PHE A 7 6.08 -4.56 1.20
C PHE A 7 6.73 -4.50 -0.19
N LYS A 8 6.94 -5.66 -0.82
CA LYS A 8 7.52 -5.73 -2.16
C LYS A 8 6.60 -5.09 -3.21
N MET A 9 5.29 -5.25 -3.09
CA MET A 9 4.31 -4.63 -3.99
C MET A 9 4.28 -3.12 -3.83
N ILE A 10 4.22 -2.63 -2.58
CA ILE A 10 4.28 -1.19 -2.26
C ILE A 10 5.57 -0.59 -2.78
N GLN A 11 6.73 -1.22 -2.50
CA GLN A 11 8.03 -0.77 -3.03
C GLN A 11 8.03 -0.70 -4.56
N THR A 12 7.43 -1.68 -5.23
CA THR A 12 7.36 -1.71 -6.69
C THR A 12 6.51 -0.55 -7.21
N CYS A 13 5.39 -0.24 -6.55
CA CYS A 13 4.54 0.90 -6.91
C CYS A 13 5.22 2.24 -6.63
N LEU A 14 5.79 2.44 -5.45
CA LEU A 14 6.52 3.66 -5.07
C LEU A 14 7.69 3.94 -6.02
N LYS A 15 8.37 2.89 -6.49
CA LYS A 15 9.46 3.01 -7.47
C LYS A 15 9.01 3.65 -8.79
N GLN A 16 7.73 3.52 -9.18
CA GLN A 16 7.19 4.21 -10.36
C GLN A 16 7.10 5.73 -10.17
N TYR A 17 6.94 6.17 -8.91
CA TYR A 17 6.91 7.57 -8.52
C TYR A 17 8.28 8.10 -8.08
N ASN A 18 9.33 7.30 -8.26
CA ASN A 18 10.69 7.61 -7.81
C ASN A 18 10.79 7.84 -6.27
N GLU A 19 9.84 7.27 -5.54
CA GLU A 19 9.71 7.29 -4.08
C GLU A 19 10.10 5.94 -3.49
N SER A 20 10.41 5.92 -2.20
CA SER A 20 10.73 4.68 -1.50
C SER A 20 10.42 4.78 -0.02
N VAL A 21 9.78 3.74 0.52
CA VAL A 21 9.47 3.63 1.94
C VAL A 21 10.29 2.50 2.58
N SER A 22 10.66 2.67 3.85
CA SER A 22 11.28 1.59 4.62
C SER A 22 10.22 0.69 5.26
N MET A 23 10.52 -0.60 5.41
CA MET A 23 9.60 -1.58 6.01
C MET A 23 9.26 -1.31 7.48
N ASN A 24 10.06 -0.46 8.15
CA ASN A 24 9.84 -0.03 9.53
C ASN A 24 9.40 1.45 9.61
N SER A 25 9.09 2.09 8.49
CA SER A 25 8.52 3.44 8.51
C SER A 25 7.07 3.39 8.99
N VAL A 26 6.64 4.45 9.66
CA VAL A 26 5.23 4.66 10.03
C VAL A 26 4.35 4.65 8.78
N GLU A 27 4.79 5.29 7.70
CA GLU A 27 4.10 5.36 6.41
C GLU A 27 3.78 3.96 5.85
N PHE A 28 4.73 3.03 5.94
CA PHE A 28 4.51 1.65 5.49
C PHE A 28 3.54 0.91 6.41
N GLU A 29 3.60 1.14 7.71
CA GLU A 29 2.70 0.50 8.66
C GLU A 29 1.26 0.96 8.43
N GLU A 30 1.05 2.25 8.19
CA GLU A 30 -0.26 2.82 7.81
C GLU A 30 -0.78 2.26 6.48
N MET A 31 0.06 2.25 5.44
CA MET A 31 -0.31 1.64 4.15
C MET A 31 -0.64 0.16 4.31
N TYR A 32 0.18 -0.60 5.06
CA TYR A 32 -0.01 -2.02 5.28
C TYR A 32 -1.33 -2.30 6.02
N GLU A 33 -1.65 -1.51 7.04
CA GLU A 33 -2.89 -1.66 7.80
C GLU A 33 -4.12 -1.38 6.92
N LYS A 34 -4.08 -0.31 6.11
CA LYS A 34 -5.13 0.00 5.13
C LYS A 34 -5.34 -1.10 4.11
N ILE A 35 -4.27 -1.62 3.50
CA ILE A 35 -4.35 -2.69 2.52
C ILE A 35 -4.96 -3.94 3.15
N ASN A 36 -4.56 -4.27 4.38
CA ASN A 36 -5.06 -5.44 5.08
C ASN A 36 -6.54 -5.27 5.48
N LEU A 37 -6.98 -4.05 5.82
CA LEU A 37 -8.38 -3.71 6.09
C LEU A 37 -9.23 -3.81 4.81
N GLN A 38 -8.84 -3.13 3.73
CA GLN A 38 -9.53 -3.18 2.43
C GLN A 38 -9.60 -4.59 1.86
N LYS A 39 -8.53 -5.39 1.96
CA LYS A 39 -8.55 -6.78 1.49
C LYS A 39 -9.45 -7.69 2.34
N HIS A 40 -9.65 -7.34 3.61
CA HIS A 40 -10.55 -8.07 4.49
C HIS A 40 -12.02 -7.72 4.23
N GLU A 41 -12.31 -6.45 3.96
CA GLU A 41 -13.64 -5.96 3.58
C GLU A 41 -14.03 -6.41 2.17
N ASP A 42 -13.10 -6.30 1.22
CA ASP A 42 -13.33 -6.57 -0.18
C ASP A 42 -12.54 -7.80 -0.64
N LYS A 43 -13.16 -8.98 -0.46
CA LYS A 43 -12.53 -10.26 -0.78
C LYS A 43 -12.32 -10.45 -2.29
N GLU A 44 -13.14 -9.83 -3.11
CA GLU A 44 -13.08 -9.91 -4.58
C GLU A 44 -12.00 -9.01 -5.19
N SER A 45 -11.72 -7.86 -4.56
CA SER A 45 -10.70 -6.93 -5.05
C SER A 45 -9.30 -7.54 -5.08
N ASP A 46 -8.59 -7.35 -6.19
CA ASP A 46 -7.22 -7.85 -6.33
C ASP A 46 -6.27 -7.10 -5.41
N LEU A 47 -5.30 -7.82 -4.83
CA LEU A 47 -4.33 -7.21 -3.93
C LEU A 47 -3.50 -6.14 -4.64
N HIS A 48 -3.19 -6.34 -5.92
CA HIS A 48 -2.45 -5.36 -6.71
C HIS A 48 -3.21 -4.04 -6.81
N ASP A 49 -4.52 -4.09 -7.03
CA ASP A 49 -5.37 -2.91 -7.19
C ASP A 49 -5.43 -2.10 -5.89
N ILE A 50 -5.67 -2.80 -4.77
CA ILE A 50 -5.68 -2.22 -3.42
C ILE A 50 -4.34 -1.55 -3.10
N VAL A 51 -3.22 -2.22 -3.35
CA VAL A 51 -1.89 -1.64 -3.11
C VAL A 51 -1.67 -0.39 -3.97
N ASN A 52 -2.13 -0.41 -5.23
CA ASN A 52 -1.96 0.73 -6.14
C ASN A 52 -2.77 1.94 -5.67
N ASP A 53 -4.03 1.73 -5.28
CA ASP A 53 -4.92 2.78 -4.75
C ASP A 53 -4.33 3.41 -3.49
N VAL A 54 -3.83 2.56 -2.58
CA VAL A 54 -3.20 3.00 -1.34
C VAL A 54 -1.93 3.79 -1.61
N VAL A 55 -1.04 3.28 -2.45
CA VAL A 55 0.21 3.98 -2.80
C VAL A 55 -0.07 5.28 -3.53
N TYR A 56 -1.05 5.29 -4.43
CA TYR A 56 -1.46 6.51 -5.14
C TYR A 56 -2.02 7.56 -4.17
N GLY A 57 -2.88 7.16 -3.24
CA GLY A 57 -3.42 8.04 -2.20
C GLY A 57 -2.32 8.64 -1.33
N TYR A 58 -1.33 7.82 -0.96
CA TYR A 58 -0.16 8.26 -0.21
C TYR A 58 0.69 9.29 -0.98
N ILE A 59 1.05 8.99 -2.25
CA ILE A 59 1.87 9.89 -3.09
C ILE A 59 1.16 11.22 -3.37
N THR A 60 -0.16 11.19 -3.51
CA THR A 60 -0.95 12.38 -3.80
C THR A 60 -1.33 13.19 -2.56
N ASP A 61 -0.91 12.75 -1.37
CA ASP A 61 -1.37 13.30 -0.08
C ASP A 61 -2.90 13.44 -0.05
N SER A 62 -3.58 12.46 -0.65
CA SER A 62 -5.02 12.54 -0.85
C SER A 62 -5.70 12.54 0.53
N PRO A 63 -6.64 13.46 0.82
CA PRO A 63 -7.36 13.50 2.10
C PRO A 63 -8.36 12.33 2.25
N TYR A 64 -8.48 11.49 1.21
CA TYR A 64 -9.21 10.21 1.26
C TYR A 64 -8.28 9.05 1.68
N PHE A 65 -7.00 9.35 1.87
CA PHE A 65 -6.04 8.54 2.61
C PHE A 65 -6.08 8.85 4.11
#